data_AF-A0A4U0VPB5-F1
#
_entry.id   AF-A0A4U0VPB5-F1
#
_cell.length_a   1.000
_cell.length_b   1.000
_cell.length_c   1.000
_cell.angle_alpha   90.00
_cell.angle_beta   90.00
_cell.angle_gamma   90.00
#
_symmetry.space_group_name_H-M   'P 1'
#
loop_
_entity.id
_entity.type
_entity.pdbx_description
1 polymer ?
#
loop_
_entity_poly.entity_id
_entity_poly.type
_entity_poly.pdbx_seq_one_letter_code
_entity_poly.pdbx_strand_id
1 'polypeptide(L)'
;MKIAAATTVHQADSHTYSANFQEGWTIGSVPHGGYVTACFQQVVRKHFDTTLQKQDQPHTITLHLDFLRRTQTGPATFTVKDVKLGRQTSVIHVSLRQDDREEVVGYVTNSNLDTETGVSYPTGWTIHPPPPPTDVSKLDSDTDATWGERKAWPFADFRKATQQIRSWFPRKGQHSPAIVDQWLSMWDPEDRFTNESLGFVVDVFPQIIESYLLDGLDCYSVQFERNHTPEESPTSLLYSIMRGLLRRQSIHDYG
;
A
#
# COMPACT_ATOMS: atom_id res chain seq x y z
N MET A 1 -13.82 -6.66 -4.66
CA MET A 1 -13.71 -7.59 -3.50
C MET A 1 -13.17 -6.77 -2.35
N LYS A 2 -13.79 -6.79 -1.17
CA LYS A 2 -13.32 -6.01 0.00
C LYS A 2 -11.88 -6.38 0.39
N ILE A 3 -11.09 -5.43 0.90
CA ILE A 3 -9.67 -5.65 1.25
C ILE A 3 -9.49 -6.74 2.30
N ALA A 4 -10.37 -6.79 3.30
CA ALA A 4 -10.33 -7.82 4.33
C ALA A 4 -10.49 -9.23 3.74
N ALA A 5 -11.39 -9.39 2.76
CA ALA A 5 -11.55 -10.66 2.06
C ALA A 5 -10.33 -10.97 1.18
N ALA A 6 -9.84 -9.98 0.43
CA ALA A 6 -8.71 -10.15 -0.49
C ALA A 6 -7.39 -10.48 0.20
N THR A 7 -7.21 -10.05 1.46
CA THR A 7 -6.00 -10.27 2.26
C THR A 7 -6.13 -11.44 3.23
N THR A 8 -7.22 -12.22 3.14
CA THR A 8 -7.44 -13.36 4.04
C THR A 8 -6.29 -14.38 3.95
N VAL A 9 -5.81 -14.81 5.12
CA VAL A 9 -4.79 -15.85 5.23
C VAL A 9 -5.28 -17.05 6.05
N HIS A 10 -4.87 -18.25 5.64
CA HIS A 10 -5.20 -19.50 6.30
C HIS A 10 -3.95 -20.09 6.95
N GLN A 11 -4.03 -20.36 8.24
CA GLN A 11 -2.96 -21.01 8.97
C GLN A 11 -2.97 -22.50 8.64
N ALA A 12 -1.89 -22.99 8.03
CA ALA A 12 -1.73 -24.41 7.68
C ALA A 12 -1.13 -25.20 8.85
N ASP A 13 -0.18 -24.59 9.56
CA ASP A 13 0.40 -25.10 10.80
C ASP A 13 0.82 -23.93 11.71
N SER A 14 1.57 -24.17 12.79
CA SER A 14 1.95 -23.10 13.73
C SER A 14 2.78 -21.96 13.10
N HIS A 15 3.50 -22.20 12.00
CA HIS A 15 4.43 -21.25 11.39
C HIS A 15 4.25 -21.10 9.88
N THR A 16 3.33 -21.85 9.26
CA THR A 16 3.04 -21.77 7.83
C THR A 16 1.63 -21.24 7.60
N TYR A 17 1.51 -20.27 6.70
CA TYR A 17 0.26 -19.64 6.31
C TYR A 17 0.12 -19.65 4.79
N SER A 18 -1.11 -19.63 4.30
CA SER A 18 -1.42 -19.59 2.87
C SER A 18 -2.36 -18.44 2.57
N ALA A 19 -2.18 -17.85 1.38
CA ALA A 19 -3.07 -16.83 0.82
C ALA A 19 -3.29 -17.12 -0.67
N ASN A 20 -4.24 -16.40 -1.27
CA ASN A 20 -4.49 -16.45 -2.70
C ASN A 20 -4.58 -15.02 -3.24
N PHE A 21 -3.57 -14.58 -3.99
CA PHE A 21 -3.48 -13.22 -4.51
C PHE A 21 -4.45 -12.97 -5.66
N GLN A 22 -5.22 -11.90 -5.54
CA GLN A 22 -6.35 -11.62 -6.41
C GLN A 22 -6.00 -10.65 -7.54
N GLU A 23 -6.50 -10.93 -8.74
CA GLU A 23 -6.25 -10.11 -9.94
C GLU A 23 -6.75 -8.66 -9.80
N GLY A 24 -7.82 -8.43 -9.05
CA GLY A 24 -8.36 -7.08 -8.80
C GLY A 24 -7.41 -6.15 -8.00
N TRP A 25 -6.30 -6.69 -7.48
CA TRP A 25 -5.34 -6.01 -6.63
C TRP A 25 -3.95 -5.92 -7.28
N THR A 26 -3.89 -5.94 -8.62
CA THR A 26 -2.63 -5.89 -9.37
C THR A 26 -2.31 -4.51 -9.95
N ILE A 27 -1.04 -4.32 -10.28
CA ILE A 27 -0.55 -3.35 -11.26
C ILE A 27 0.02 -4.15 -12.44
N GLY A 28 -0.62 -4.05 -13.60
CA GLY A 28 -0.44 -5.00 -14.69
C GLY A 28 -0.87 -6.41 -14.26
N SER A 29 0.05 -7.36 -14.37
CA SER A 29 -0.14 -8.75 -13.93
C SER A 29 0.44 -9.05 -12.54
N VAL A 30 1.10 -8.07 -11.91
CA VAL A 30 1.83 -8.26 -10.65
C VAL A 30 0.97 -7.74 -9.50
N PRO A 31 0.71 -8.53 -8.44
CA PRO A 31 0.07 -8.05 -7.23
C PRO A 31 0.72 -6.76 -6.70
N HIS A 32 -0.08 -5.77 -6.36
CA HIS A 32 0.41 -4.49 -5.85
C HIS A 32 1.23 -4.68 -4.57
N GLY A 33 2.35 -3.95 -4.44
CA GLY A 33 3.28 -4.09 -3.30
C GLY A 33 2.56 -3.94 -1.96
N GLY A 34 1.80 -2.87 -1.79
CA GLY A 34 1.03 -2.63 -0.58
C GLY A 34 -0.07 -3.67 -0.31
N TYR A 35 -0.63 -4.30 -1.35
CA TYR A 35 -1.58 -5.40 -1.16
C TYR A 35 -0.88 -6.64 -0.62
N VAL A 36 0.30 -6.96 -1.16
CA VAL A 36 1.17 -8.02 -0.62
C VAL A 36 1.58 -7.70 0.82
N THR A 37 1.97 -6.46 1.11
CA THR A 37 2.29 -5.98 2.46
C THR A 37 1.11 -6.14 3.42
N ALA A 38 -0.13 -5.88 2.97
CA ALA A 38 -1.31 -6.10 3.78
C ALA A 38 -1.53 -7.59 4.11
N CYS A 39 -1.24 -8.51 3.17
CA CYS A 39 -1.22 -9.94 3.46
C CYS A 39 -0.13 -10.32 4.49
N PHE A 40 1.07 -9.71 4.44
CA PHE A 40 2.08 -9.89 5.49
C PHE A 40 1.54 -9.48 6.86
N GLN A 41 0.87 -8.34 6.97
CA GLN A 41 0.27 -7.91 8.24
C GLN A 41 -0.84 -8.86 8.72
N GLN A 42 -1.64 -9.43 7.81
CA GLN A 42 -2.61 -10.47 8.17
C GLN A 42 -1.95 -11.75 8.70
N VAL A 43 -0.83 -12.18 8.12
CA VAL A 43 -0.02 -13.29 8.65
C VAL A 43 0.48 -12.97 10.06
N VAL A 44 1.08 -11.80 10.24
CA VAL A 44 1.60 -11.34 11.53
C VAL A 44 0.50 -11.33 12.58
N ARG A 45 -0.62 -10.65 12.30
CA ARG A 45 -1.78 -10.63 13.19
C ARG A 45 -2.20 -12.04 13.57
N LYS A 46 -2.46 -12.89 12.57
CA LYS A 46 -2.94 -14.25 12.81
C LYS A 46 -1.94 -15.06 13.64
N HIS A 47 -0.65 -14.87 13.42
CA HIS A 47 0.40 -15.53 14.19
C HIS A 47 0.42 -15.10 15.66
N PHE A 48 0.28 -13.80 15.94
CA PHE A 48 0.17 -13.29 17.31
C PHE A 48 -1.18 -13.61 17.97
N ASP A 49 -2.27 -13.74 17.22
CA ASP A 49 -3.58 -14.16 17.74
C ASP A 49 -3.64 -15.66 18.06
N THR A 50 -2.73 -16.47 17.50
CA THR A 50 -2.73 -17.94 17.61
C THR A 50 -1.45 -18.48 18.21
N THR A 51 -0.41 -18.69 17.41
CA THR A 51 0.86 -19.32 17.80
C THR A 51 1.57 -18.57 18.93
N LEU A 52 1.59 -17.24 18.88
CA LEU A 52 2.22 -16.37 19.86
C LEU A 52 1.22 -15.65 20.77
N GLN A 53 0.01 -16.19 20.96
CA GLN A 53 -1.03 -15.57 21.79
C GLN A 53 -0.55 -15.17 23.20
N LYS A 54 0.36 -15.96 23.79
CA LYS A 54 0.92 -15.69 25.12
C LYS A 54 1.80 -14.43 25.20
N GLN A 55 2.27 -13.92 24.06
CA GLN A 55 3.06 -12.69 24.03
C GLN A 55 2.19 -11.46 24.30
N ASP A 56 0.87 -11.54 24.06
CA ASP A 56 -0.06 -10.41 24.20
C ASP A 56 0.43 -9.16 23.46
N GLN A 57 0.88 -9.33 22.21
CA GLN A 57 1.48 -8.28 21.37
C GLN A 57 0.74 -8.13 20.03
N PRO A 58 -0.51 -7.63 20.04
CA PRO A 58 -1.36 -7.62 18.86
C PRO A 58 -0.97 -6.55 17.82
N HIS A 59 -0.12 -5.58 18.18
CA HIS A 59 0.15 -4.41 17.37
C HIS A 59 1.50 -4.51 16.65
N THR A 60 1.49 -4.45 15.32
CA THR A 60 2.72 -4.28 14.52
C THR A 60 3.22 -2.85 14.66
N ILE A 61 4.45 -2.66 15.15
CA ILE A 61 5.05 -1.32 15.34
C ILE A 61 6.15 -1.00 14.32
N THR A 62 6.78 -2.04 13.75
CA THR A 62 7.71 -1.88 12.63
C THR A 62 7.54 -3.04 11.67
N LEU A 63 7.62 -2.74 10.38
CA LEU A 63 7.59 -3.73 9.31
C LEU A 63 8.57 -3.26 8.24
N HIS A 64 9.48 -4.15 7.87
CA HIS A 64 10.43 -3.94 6.80
C HIS A 64 10.39 -5.15 5.87
N LEU A 65 10.11 -4.90 4.59
CA LEU A 65 10.03 -5.95 3.57
C LEU A 65 11.01 -5.66 2.44
N ASP A 66 11.69 -6.71 1.98
CA ASP A 66 12.48 -6.71 0.76
C ASP A 66 11.73 -7.53 -0.30
N PHE A 67 11.33 -6.87 -1.39
CA PHE A 67 10.75 -7.52 -2.56
C PHE A 67 11.89 -8.03 -3.46
N LEU A 68 12.27 -9.29 -3.24
CA LEU A 68 13.40 -9.92 -3.92
C LEU A 68 13.08 -10.23 -5.39
N ARG A 69 11.82 -10.57 -5.66
CA ARG A 69 11.31 -10.98 -6.96
C ARG A 69 9.83 -10.58 -7.10
N ARG A 70 9.26 -10.81 -8.28
CA ARG A 70 7.87 -10.48 -8.59
C ARG A 70 6.93 -11.55 -8.12
N THR A 71 5.98 -11.14 -7.29
CA THR A 71 4.82 -11.95 -7.00
C THR A 71 3.91 -12.12 -8.22
N GLN A 72 3.07 -13.14 -8.18
CA GLN A 72 2.07 -13.46 -9.20
C GLN A 72 0.71 -13.69 -8.55
N THR A 73 -0.37 -13.46 -9.30
CA THR A 73 -1.73 -13.83 -8.85
C THR A 73 -1.82 -15.33 -8.60
N GLY A 74 -2.65 -15.75 -7.65
CA GLY A 74 -2.81 -17.14 -7.27
C GLY A 74 -2.20 -17.49 -5.91
N PRO A 75 -1.97 -18.78 -5.64
CA PRO A 75 -1.52 -19.26 -4.35
C PRO A 75 -0.18 -18.65 -3.91
N ALA A 76 -0.06 -18.38 -2.62
CA ALA A 76 1.18 -17.96 -2.00
C ALA A 76 1.30 -18.55 -0.59
N THR A 77 2.52 -18.91 -0.20
CA THR A 77 2.81 -19.52 1.10
C THR A 77 3.72 -18.59 1.89
N PHE A 78 3.36 -18.34 3.15
CA PHE A 78 4.17 -17.59 4.09
C PHE A 78 4.74 -18.53 5.13
N THR A 79 6.00 -18.34 5.49
CA THR A 79 6.65 -19.03 6.60
C THR A 79 7.13 -18.01 7.61
N VAL A 80 6.76 -18.22 8.87
CA VAL A 80 7.14 -17.38 10.00
C VAL A 80 8.23 -18.05 10.80
N LYS A 81 9.22 -17.26 11.23
CA LYS A 81 10.25 -17.67 12.16
C LYS A 81 10.25 -16.71 13.34
N ASP A 82 10.11 -17.26 14.54
CA ASP A 82 10.25 -16.52 15.79
C ASP A 82 11.74 -16.17 15.99
N VAL A 83 12.11 -14.92 15.75
CA VAL A 83 13.51 -14.48 15.80
C VAL A 83 13.90 -14.11 17.22
N LYS A 84 13.07 -13.31 17.88
CA LYS A 84 13.26 -12.89 19.27
C LYS A 84 11.90 -12.71 19.92
N LEU A 85 11.62 -13.47 20.97
CA LEU A 85 10.41 -13.30 21.78
C LEU A 85 10.78 -12.58 23.07
N GLY A 86 10.14 -11.44 23.30
CA GLY A 86 10.39 -10.60 24.46
C GLY A 86 9.10 -10.18 25.14
N ARG A 87 9.20 -9.73 26.39
CA ARG A 87 8.01 -9.33 27.17
C ARG A 87 7.29 -8.11 26.59
N GLN A 88 8.06 -7.11 26.13
CA GLN A 88 7.49 -5.87 25.59
C GLN A 88 7.36 -5.92 24.07
N THR A 89 8.37 -6.47 23.41
CA THR A 89 8.39 -6.59 21.96
C THR A 89 8.90 -7.94 21.54
N SER A 90 8.35 -8.44 20.44
CA SER A 90 8.83 -9.63 19.73
C SER A 90 9.14 -9.27 18.29
N VAL A 91 10.16 -9.91 17.75
CA VAL A 91 10.57 -9.81 16.34
C VAL A 91 10.37 -11.16 15.69
N ILE A 92 9.66 -11.17 14.57
CA ILE A 92 9.50 -12.33 13.70
C ILE A 92 10.06 -12.04 12.32
N HIS A 93 10.57 -13.08 11.67
CA HIS A 93 10.89 -13.06 10.25
C HIS A 93 9.76 -13.74 9.50
N VAL A 94 9.30 -13.14 8.41
CA VAL A 94 8.28 -13.72 7.54
C VAL A 94 8.85 -13.78 6.13
N SER A 95 8.79 -14.95 5.49
CA SER A 95 9.07 -15.08 4.06
C SER A 95 7.84 -15.51 3.28
N LEU A 96 7.71 -15.00 2.07
CA LEU A 96 6.68 -15.32 1.10
C LEU A 96 7.29 -16.11 -0.05
N ARG A 97 6.69 -17.26 -0.37
CA ARG A 97 7.09 -18.12 -1.47
C ARG A 97 5.96 -18.35 -2.47
N GLN A 98 6.32 -18.40 -3.75
CA GLN A 98 5.47 -18.86 -4.86
C GLN A 98 6.30 -19.76 -5.77
N ASP A 99 5.77 -20.91 -6.18
CA ASP A 99 6.46 -21.88 -7.03
C ASP A 99 7.90 -22.19 -6.56
N ASP A 100 8.08 -22.39 -5.24
CA ASP A 100 9.36 -22.62 -4.56
C ASP A 100 10.42 -21.51 -4.66
N ARG A 101 10.04 -20.33 -5.16
CA ARG A 101 10.87 -19.13 -5.14
C ARG A 101 10.50 -18.28 -3.94
N GLU A 102 11.50 -17.76 -3.24
CA GLU A 102 11.29 -16.74 -2.22
C GLU A 102 11.15 -15.38 -2.90
N GLU A 103 9.95 -14.79 -2.79
CA GLU A 103 9.56 -13.59 -3.54
C GLU A 103 9.75 -12.34 -2.67
N VAL A 104 9.35 -12.42 -1.40
CA VAL A 104 9.42 -11.31 -0.44
C VAL A 104 9.85 -11.85 0.92
N VAL A 105 10.73 -11.12 1.60
CA VAL A 105 11.13 -11.42 2.98
C VAL A 105 10.95 -10.19 3.84
N GLY A 106 10.80 -10.37 5.14
CA GLY A 106 10.67 -9.24 6.03
C GLY A 106 10.89 -9.55 7.50
N TYR A 107 11.25 -8.51 8.23
CA TYR A 107 11.29 -8.52 9.68
C TYR A 107 10.19 -7.61 10.21
N VAL A 108 9.43 -8.14 11.16
CA VAL A 108 8.28 -7.47 11.74
C VAL A 108 8.44 -7.47 13.26
N THR A 109 8.27 -6.30 13.88
CA THR A 109 8.26 -6.16 15.33
C THR A 109 6.86 -5.87 15.81
N ASN A 110 6.39 -6.65 16.78
CA ASN A 110 5.12 -6.48 17.43
C ASN A 110 5.29 -6.07 18.90
N SER A 111 4.27 -5.36 19.40
CA SER A 111 4.16 -4.85 20.77
C SER A 111 2.68 -4.81 21.19
N ASN A 112 2.43 -4.36 22.41
CA ASN A 112 1.11 -3.98 22.87
C ASN A 112 1.05 -2.46 23.16
N LEU A 113 0.62 -1.69 22.15
CA LEU A 113 0.46 -0.25 22.24
C LEU A 113 -0.48 0.19 23.37
N ASP A 114 -1.49 -0.61 23.74
CA ASP A 114 -2.44 -0.27 24.82
C ASP A 114 -1.78 -0.26 26.21
N THR A 115 -0.66 -0.97 26.34
CA THR A 115 0.12 -1.06 27.58
C THR A 115 1.41 -0.24 27.54
N GLU A 116 1.64 0.47 26.43
CA GLU A 116 2.82 1.30 26.27
C GLU A 116 2.80 2.45 27.28
N THR A 117 3.92 2.62 27.98
CA THR A 117 4.13 3.71 28.93
C THR A 117 5.48 4.33 28.65
N GLY A 118 5.56 5.66 28.72
CA GLY A 118 6.76 6.38 28.36
C GLY A 118 6.60 7.87 28.52
N VAL A 119 7.68 8.57 28.17
CA VAL A 119 7.72 10.03 28.16
C VAL A 119 7.23 10.55 26.82
N SER A 120 6.30 11.50 26.86
CA SER A 120 5.88 12.28 25.69
C SER A 120 6.35 13.71 25.86
N TYR A 121 7.03 14.25 24.85
CA TYR A 121 7.56 15.61 24.86
C TYR A 121 6.86 16.46 23.79
N PRO A 122 6.53 17.73 24.08
CA PRO A 122 6.11 18.68 23.06
C PRO A 122 7.33 19.05 22.22
N THR A 123 7.63 18.26 21.19
CA THR A 123 8.83 18.43 20.33
C THR A 123 8.77 19.71 19.50
N GLY A 124 7.59 20.35 19.39
CA GLY A 124 7.36 21.46 18.46
C GLY A 124 7.36 21.02 16.99
N TRP A 125 7.46 19.72 16.72
CA TRP A 125 7.43 19.19 15.36
C TRP A 125 6.04 19.44 14.75
N THR A 126 6.05 19.92 13.51
CA THR A 126 4.86 20.11 12.69
C THR A 126 5.18 19.67 11.26
N ILE A 127 4.18 19.19 10.53
CA ILE A 127 4.32 18.85 9.12
C ILE A 127 4.65 20.13 8.34
N HIS A 128 5.74 20.12 7.58
CA HIS A 128 6.17 21.24 6.75
C HIS A 128 6.48 20.78 5.31
N PRO A 129 5.87 21.41 4.28
CA PRO A 129 4.84 22.45 4.39
C PRO A 129 3.53 21.86 4.95
N PRO A 130 2.66 22.69 5.57
CA PRO A 130 1.38 22.19 6.06
C PRO A 130 0.52 21.71 4.89
N PRO A 131 -0.23 20.60 5.04
CA PRO A 131 -1.12 20.12 4.00
C PRO A 131 -2.25 21.15 3.75
N PRO A 132 -2.82 21.20 2.52
CA PRO A 132 -3.92 22.10 2.23
C PRO A 132 -5.13 21.83 3.15
N PRO A 133 -5.81 22.88 3.66
CA PRO A 133 -6.97 22.70 4.53
C PRO A 133 -8.08 21.94 3.80
N THR A 134 -8.82 21.11 4.54
CA THR A 134 -9.89 20.26 3.99
C THR A 134 -11.10 20.29 4.92
N ASP A 135 -12.30 20.38 4.34
CA ASP A 135 -13.54 20.02 5.03
C ASP A 135 -13.97 18.61 4.59
N VAL A 136 -13.62 17.59 5.37
CA VAL A 136 -13.86 16.17 5.04
C VAL A 136 -15.34 15.89 4.74
N SER A 137 -16.26 16.62 5.37
CA SER A 137 -17.71 16.47 5.15
C SER A 137 -18.16 16.85 3.73
N LYS A 138 -17.35 17.60 2.99
CA LYS A 138 -17.63 18.06 1.63
C LYS A 138 -16.99 17.21 0.53
N LEU A 139 -16.14 16.25 0.89
CA LEU A 139 -15.44 15.41 -0.08
C LEU A 139 -16.40 14.54 -0.88
N ASP A 140 -17.39 13.91 -0.23
CA ASP A 140 -18.36 13.04 -0.89
C ASP A 140 -19.26 13.78 -1.88
N SER A 141 -19.58 15.04 -1.60
CA SER A 141 -20.38 15.89 -2.50
C SER A 141 -19.54 16.59 -3.57
N ASP A 142 -18.22 16.41 -3.56
CA ASP A 142 -17.26 17.14 -4.40
C ASP A 142 -17.45 18.67 -4.33
N THR A 143 -17.81 19.22 -3.16
CA THR A 143 -18.05 20.67 -2.96
C THR A 143 -16.94 21.38 -2.20
N ASP A 144 -15.90 20.66 -1.76
CA ASP A 144 -14.73 21.29 -1.15
C ASP A 144 -14.02 22.21 -2.16
N ALA A 145 -13.60 23.39 -1.69
CA ALA A 145 -13.00 24.43 -2.53
C ALA A 145 -11.57 24.09 -2.98
N THR A 146 -10.85 23.31 -2.18
CA THR A 146 -9.43 22.98 -2.36
C THR A 146 -9.27 21.59 -2.96
N TRP A 147 -10.10 20.64 -2.55
CA TRP A 147 -9.97 19.23 -2.89
C TRP A 147 -11.09 18.80 -3.83
N GLY A 148 -10.77 17.90 -4.77
CA GLY A 148 -11.77 17.28 -5.61
C GLY A 148 -11.47 15.81 -5.84
N GLU A 149 -12.53 15.04 -6.02
CA GLU A 149 -12.39 13.62 -6.33
C GLU A 149 -11.83 13.47 -7.75
N ARG A 150 -10.85 12.58 -7.89
CA ARG A 150 -10.44 12.10 -9.20
C ARG A 150 -11.15 10.79 -9.48
N LYS A 151 -11.97 10.77 -10.53
CA LYS A 151 -12.85 9.63 -10.82
C LYS A 151 -12.07 8.45 -11.42
N ALA A 152 -11.02 8.73 -12.18
CA ALA A 152 -10.15 7.69 -12.72
C ALA A 152 -8.67 8.06 -12.57
N TRP A 153 -7.90 7.17 -11.98
CA TRP A 153 -6.44 7.28 -11.99
C TRP A 153 -5.90 7.01 -13.40
N PRO A 154 -4.74 7.59 -13.76
CA PRO A 154 -4.04 7.24 -15.00
C PRO A 154 -3.87 5.72 -15.13
N PHE A 155 -4.34 5.16 -16.24
CA PHE A 155 -4.29 3.72 -16.53
C PHE A 155 -4.99 2.83 -15.51
N ALA A 156 -6.18 3.20 -15.04
CA ALA A 156 -6.95 2.40 -14.11
C ALA A 156 -7.01 0.90 -14.49
N ASP A 157 -7.22 0.55 -15.76
CA ASP A 157 -7.25 -0.86 -16.23
C ASP A 157 -5.94 -1.62 -16.01
N PHE A 158 -4.81 -0.93 -16.13
CA PHE A 158 -3.51 -1.48 -15.79
C PHE A 158 -3.31 -1.47 -14.27
N ARG A 159 -3.76 -0.42 -13.57
CA ARG A 159 -3.62 -0.23 -12.13
C ARG A 159 -4.87 -0.70 -11.37
N LYS A 160 -5.28 -1.95 -11.55
CA LYS A 160 -6.53 -2.51 -10.97
C LYS A 160 -6.65 -2.28 -9.46
N ALA A 161 -5.52 -2.33 -8.73
CA ALA A 161 -5.48 -2.04 -7.30
C ALA A 161 -6.00 -0.62 -6.95
N THR A 162 -5.74 0.40 -7.78
CA THR A 162 -6.22 1.77 -7.51
C THR A 162 -7.72 1.90 -7.76
N GLN A 163 -8.36 0.96 -8.44
CA GLN A 163 -9.82 0.91 -8.60
C GLN A 163 -10.54 0.46 -7.32
N GLN A 164 -9.80 -0.03 -6.31
CA GLN A 164 -10.38 -0.41 -5.02
C GLN A 164 -10.55 0.81 -4.07
N ILE A 165 -10.10 1.99 -4.48
CA ILE A 165 -10.14 3.21 -3.68
C ILE A 165 -10.81 4.37 -4.42
N ARG A 166 -11.30 5.33 -3.65
CA ARG A 166 -11.58 6.70 -4.10
C ARG A 166 -10.42 7.59 -3.67
N SER A 167 -10.16 8.66 -4.40
CA SER A 167 -9.07 9.57 -4.07
C SER A 167 -9.41 11.00 -4.41
N TRP A 168 -9.06 11.90 -3.49
CA TRP A 168 -9.18 13.34 -3.69
C TRP A 168 -7.82 13.97 -3.68
N PHE A 169 -7.60 14.84 -4.66
CA PHE A 169 -6.36 15.59 -4.83
C PHE A 169 -6.67 17.10 -4.81
N PRO A 170 -5.67 17.95 -4.50
CA PRO A 170 -5.83 19.38 -4.62
C PRO A 170 -6.25 19.77 -6.04
N ARG A 171 -7.33 20.54 -6.18
CA ARG A 171 -7.92 20.92 -7.47
C ARG A 171 -6.94 21.68 -8.34
N LYS A 172 -6.11 22.53 -7.73
CA LYS A 172 -5.07 23.33 -8.41
C LYS A 172 -3.75 22.58 -8.59
N GLY A 173 -3.72 21.29 -8.27
CA GLY A 173 -2.53 20.46 -8.27
C GLY A 173 -1.71 20.55 -6.99
N GLN A 174 -0.74 19.65 -6.87
CA GLN A 174 0.20 19.59 -5.75
C GLN A 174 1.02 20.89 -5.67
N HIS A 175 1.35 21.30 -4.44
CA HIS A 175 2.11 22.55 -4.22
C HIS A 175 3.59 22.43 -4.62
N SER A 176 4.11 21.20 -4.75
CA SER A 176 5.47 20.88 -5.16
C SER A 176 5.46 19.55 -5.91
N PRO A 177 6.26 19.37 -6.97
CA PRO A 177 6.41 18.07 -7.63
C PRO A 177 7.02 17.00 -6.71
N ALA A 178 7.60 17.39 -5.57
CA ALA A 178 8.16 16.49 -4.57
C ALA A 178 7.15 15.99 -3.52
N ILE A 179 5.92 16.50 -3.51
CA ILE A 179 4.95 16.23 -2.44
C ILE A 179 3.62 15.79 -3.04
N VAL A 180 3.00 14.83 -2.37
CA VAL A 180 1.71 14.28 -2.73
C VAL A 180 0.80 14.38 -1.52
N ASP A 181 -0.09 15.36 -1.57
CA ASP A 181 -1.22 15.48 -0.65
C ASP A 181 -2.42 14.74 -1.26
N GLN A 182 -2.98 13.77 -0.52
CA GLN A 182 -4.05 12.90 -0.99
C GLN A 182 -4.98 12.51 0.16
N TRP A 183 -6.29 12.65 -0.07
CA TRP A 183 -7.28 11.91 0.71
C TRP A 183 -7.65 10.63 -0.01
N LEU A 184 -7.87 9.56 0.76
CA LEU A 184 -8.26 8.27 0.22
C LEU A 184 -9.33 7.61 1.08
N SER A 185 -10.18 6.83 0.44
CA SER A 185 -11.12 5.93 1.09
C SER A 185 -11.31 4.68 0.24
N MET A 186 -11.87 3.63 0.82
CA MET A 186 -12.27 2.46 0.04
C MET A 186 -13.39 2.83 -0.94
N TRP A 187 -13.37 2.23 -2.12
CA TRP A 187 -14.43 2.42 -3.10
C TRP A 187 -15.78 1.91 -2.59
N ASP A 188 -15.76 0.72 -1.99
CA ASP A 188 -16.94 0.14 -1.35
C ASP A 188 -17.20 0.87 -0.01
N PRO A 189 -18.37 1.54 0.15
CA PRO A 189 -18.70 2.31 1.36
C PRO A 189 -18.93 1.43 2.59
N GLU A 190 -18.96 0.10 2.46
CA GLU A 190 -18.98 -0.84 3.58
C GLU A 190 -17.59 -1.38 3.93
N ASP A 191 -16.56 -1.07 3.15
CA ASP A 191 -15.18 -1.49 3.41
C ASP A 191 -14.42 -0.43 4.23
N ARG A 192 -13.52 -0.86 5.10
CA ARG A 192 -12.84 0.03 6.06
C ARG A 192 -11.36 -0.28 6.12
N PHE A 193 -10.57 0.77 6.30
CA PHE A 193 -9.17 0.56 6.66
C PHE A 193 -9.08 -0.10 8.04
N THR A 194 -8.28 -1.16 8.11
CA THR A 194 -7.81 -1.80 9.33
C THR A 194 -6.31 -1.58 9.48
N ASN A 195 -5.74 -1.93 10.63
CA ASN A 195 -4.29 -1.89 10.83
C ASN A 195 -3.56 -2.68 9.74
N GLU A 196 -4.07 -3.86 9.38
CA GLU A 196 -3.45 -4.75 8.39
C GLU A 196 -3.57 -4.19 6.98
N SER A 197 -4.61 -3.39 6.70
CA SER A 197 -4.75 -2.69 5.42
C SER A 197 -3.75 -1.54 5.23
N LEU A 198 -3.07 -1.08 6.30
CA LEU A 198 -2.17 0.06 6.22
C LEU A 198 -1.05 -0.15 5.20
N GLY A 199 -0.61 -1.40 5.00
CA GLY A 199 0.37 -1.73 3.97
C GLY A 199 -0.08 -1.32 2.57
N PHE A 200 -1.37 -1.47 2.28
CA PHE A 200 -1.97 -1.02 1.03
C PHE A 200 -2.11 0.50 0.98
N VAL A 201 -2.60 1.10 2.07
CA VAL A 201 -2.83 2.55 2.19
C VAL A 201 -1.55 3.36 1.98
N VAL A 202 -0.43 2.93 2.55
CA VAL A 202 0.84 3.69 2.47
C VAL A 202 1.59 3.53 1.15
N ASP A 203 1.15 2.60 0.29
CA ASP A 203 1.78 2.33 -1.02
C ASP A 203 0.87 2.74 -2.19
N VAL A 204 -0.38 3.16 -1.93
CA VAL A 204 -1.35 3.58 -2.95
C VAL A 204 -1.34 5.10 -3.15
N PHE A 205 -0.20 5.61 -3.62
CA PHE A 205 0.00 7.03 -3.93
C PHE A 205 0.61 7.26 -5.32
N PRO A 206 0.35 8.42 -5.96
CA PRO A 206 1.09 8.88 -7.13
C PRO A 206 2.60 8.81 -6.95
N GLN A 207 3.30 8.12 -7.85
CA GLN A 207 4.76 8.01 -7.75
C GLN A 207 5.39 9.38 -8.03
N ILE A 208 6.04 9.98 -7.02
CA ILE A 208 6.63 11.33 -7.08
C ILE A 208 7.52 11.54 -8.31
N ILE A 209 8.26 10.50 -8.71
CA ILE A 209 9.14 10.54 -9.89
C ILE A 209 8.38 10.86 -11.20
N GLU A 210 7.11 10.50 -11.29
CA GLU A 210 6.28 10.75 -12.48
C GLU A 210 6.12 12.25 -12.75
N SER A 211 5.98 13.07 -11.71
CA SER A 211 5.91 14.53 -11.84
C SER A 211 7.19 15.12 -12.43
N TYR A 212 8.36 14.59 -12.06
CA TYR A 212 9.65 15.05 -12.60
C TYR A 212 9.89 14.57 -14.03
N LEU A 213 9.44 13.37 -14.38
CA LEU A 213 9.51 12.86 -15.75
C LEU A 213 8.63 13.64 -16.73
N LEU A 214 7.64 14.36 -16.22
CA LEU A 214 6.72 15.20 -16.99
C LEU A 214 7.01 16.70 -16.78
N ASP A 215 8.26 17.07 -16.48
CA ASP A 215 8.72 18.46 -16.33
C ASP A 215 7.89 19.29 -15.31
N GLY A 216 7.46 18.64 -14.22
CA GLY A 216 6.67 19.25 -13.15
C GLY A 216 5.16 19.20 -13.38
N LEU A 217 4.67 18.58 -14.46
CA LEU A 217 3.25 18.41 -14.70
C LEU A 217 2.63 17.43 -13.69
N ASP A 218 1.69 17.92 -12.90
CA ASP A 218 0.84 17.10 -12.04
C ASP A 218 -0.30 16.47 -12.85
N CYS A 219 -0.05 15.27 -13.38
CA CYS A 219 -1.03 14.48 -14.10
C CYS A 219 -2.13 13.89 -13.19
N TYR A 220 -2.01 14.04 -11.86
CA TYR A 220 -2.97 13.60 -10.83
C TYR A 220 -3.96 14.69 -10.41
N SER A 221 -3.73 15.96 -10.76
CA SER A 221 -4.65 17.05 -10.45
C SER A 221 -6.04 16.88 -11.08
N VAL A 222 -7.08 17.35 -10.37
CA VAL A 222 -8.48 17.31 -10.84
C VAL A 222 -8.68 18.20 -12.07
N GLN A 223 -7.98 19.34 -12.13
CA GLN A 223 -8.01 20.20 -13.32
C GLN A 223 -7.42 19.51 -14.54
N PHE A 224 -6.36 18.72 -14.37
CA PHE A 224 -5.77 17.95 -15.47
C PHE A 224 -6.79 16.97 -16.06
N GLU A 225 -7.49 16.18 -15.22
CA GLU A 225 -8.55 15.26 -15.64
C GLU A 225 -9.70 15.97 -16.38
N ARG A 226 -10.09 17.18 -15.95
CA ARG A 226 -11.17 17.95 -16.60
C ARG A 226 -10.78 18.51 -17.97
N ASN A 227 -9.50 18.81 -18.17
CA ASN A 227 -9.02 19.53 -19.35
C ASN A 227 -8.47 18.60 -20.44
N HIS A 228 -8.28 17.31 -20.17
CA HIS A 228 -7.70 16.36 -21.10
C HIS A 228 -8.55 15.10 -21.20
N THR A 229 -8.73 14.59 -22.41
CA THR A 229 -9.31 13.25 -22.58
C THR A 229 -8.31 12.18 -22.14
N PRO A 230 -8.77 10.97 -21.78
CA PRO A 230 -7.88 9.85 -21.45
C PRO A 230 -6.85 9.53 -22.54
N GLU A 231 -7.17 9.85 -23.79
CA GLU A 231 -6.35 9.62 -24.99
C GLU A 231 -5.27 10.70 -25.20
N GLU A 232 -5.51 11.93 -24.73
CA GLU A 232 -4.60 13.08 -24.85
C GLU A 232 -3.62 13.22 -23.67
N SER A 233 -3.79 12.42 -22.62
CA SER A 233 -2.95 12.50 -21.44
C SER A 233 -1.49 12.10 -21.81
N PRO A 234 -0.46 12.92 -21.48
CA PRO A 234 0.97 12.69 -21.78
C PRO A 234 1.54 11.43 -21.12
N THR A 235 0.68 10.72 -20.39
CA THR A 235 0.86 9.42 -19.81
C THR A 235 1.29 8.31 -20.77
N SER A 236 1.20 8.44 -22.10
CA SER A 236 1.74 7.42 -23.03
C SER A 236 3.27 7.25 -22.93
N LEU A 237 3.99 8.33 -22.60
CA LEU A 237 5.41 8.31 -22.26
C LEU A 237 5.63 7.60 -20.92
N LEU A 238 4.79 7.91 -19.94
CA LEU A 238 4.77 7.28 -18.62
C LEU A 238 4.52 5.77 -18.71
N TYR A 239 3.63 5.34 -19.62
CA TYR A 239 3.34 3.95 -19.93
C TYR A 239 4.55 3.22 -20.52
N SER A 240 5.26 3.87 -21.45
CA SER A 240 6.48 3.33 -22.07
C SER A 240 7.62 3.20 -21.07
N ILE A 241 7.73 4.16 -20.13
CA ILE A 241 8.70 4.14 -19.04
C ILE A 241 8.34 3.07 -18.00
N MET A 242 7.09 3.01 -17.53
CA MET A 242 6.60 2.01 -16.57
C MET A 242 6.70 0.58 -17.14
N ARG A 243 6.28 0.36 -18.39
CA ARG A 243 6.51 -0.93 -19.08
C ARG A 243 7.99 -1.19 -19.31
N GLY A 244 8.81 -0.18 -19.57
CA GLY A 244 10.26 -0.31 -19.76
C GLY A 244 10.98 -0.72 -18.48
N LEU A 245 10.68 -0.08 -17.35
CA LEU A 245 11.18 -0.42 -16.02
C LEU A 245 10.75 -1.83 -15.62
N LEU A 246 9.48 -2.18 -15.87
CA LEU A 246 8.96 -3.52 -15.61
C LEU A 246 9.49 -4.57 -16.61
N ARG A 247 9.89 -4.22 -17.83
CA ARG A 247 10.51 -5.18 -18.77
C ARG A 247 12.01 -5.35 -18.52
N ARG A 248 12.73 -4.30 -18.15
CA ARG A 248 14.20 -4.38 -17.93
C ARG A 248 14.57 -5.22 -16.72
N GLN A 249 13.70 -5.30 -15.70
CA GLN A 249 13.87 -6.27 -14.62
C GLN A 249 13.67 -7.74 -15.05
N SER A 250 13.04 -8.03 -16.20
CA SER A 250 12.86 -9.42 -16.67
C SER A 250 14.03 -9.95 -17.52
N ILE A 251 15.02 -9.11 -17.84
CA ILE A 251 16.11 -9.48 -18.75
C ILE A 251 17.34 -9.98 -17.97
N HIS A 252 17.34 -9.90 -16.64
CA HIS A 252 18.45 -10.38 -15.80
C HIS A 252 18.20 -11.73 -15.09
N ASP A 253 17.09 -12.42 -15.38
CA ASP A 253 16.79 -13.76 -14.81
C ASP A 253 17.40 -14.94 -15.60
N TYR A 254 18.42 -14.69 -16.42
CA TYR A 254 19.25 -15.76 -16.99
C TYR A 254 20.74 -15.44 -16.79
N GLY A 255 21.28 -16.00 -15.71
CA GLY A 255 22.69 -16.08 -15.37
C GLY A 255 22.90 -17.18 -14.35
#